data_AF-X0HR43-F1
#
_entry.id   AF-X0HR43-F1
#
_cell.length_a   1.000
_cell.length_b   1.000
_cell.length_c   1.000
_cell.angle_alpha   90.00
_cell.angle_beta   90.00
_cell.angle_gamma   90.00
#
_symmetry.space_group_name_H-M   'P 1'
#
loop_
_entity.id
_entity.type
_entity.pdbx_description
1 polymer ?
#
loop_
_entity_poly.entity_id
_entity_poly.type
_entity_poly.pdbx_seq_one_letter_code
_entity_poly.pdbx_strand_id
1 'polypeptide(L)'
;MEHKSFFSYPITQPFPFRWFTPVAVIGGIVFIALFTLMNFASSSYELIVQNSLDPNATVSRRGLLHRYPSFLTTKVQPKCQPATLPVNSDFFTNNTALTYTLTSVWERGKDGQRVISPALTYHGNILQDCSVHSVEIDFDSLDRAGKQIGFCEWGAVLRSYISCKIDTPAGEVFFNMTQTYDYVPDTTSFDSLGKFLGTGFLGRNKTTQASLWWGESLMSTFWGEVTLMLQDQRGAYKDDDDKIELNKGTVSFMINDTNPNIEDLRFFSLDYRFYGSRINEVACCPGLPLPLTAKALDESDTYPNIWIKADSLAKAAYSTILVDLGQEAAPKSNILTDTKLLTRYTANFSTARMANLRSGPANDSYSALKKTTGHLGITPSVIATTYICQVPRLKPAGNLIVAIIVADLVLLQAVWQLYKLSAEFYLSKKHRDSAPCERCSGVGQVDDPVLPSMPSQDSGLEYFPLVNTPAQSDGLLTGSRA
;
A
#
# COMPACT_ATOMS: atom_id res chain seq x y z
N MET A 1 -46.92 18.85 59.32
CA MET A 1 -45.67 19.16 58.61
C MET A 1 -45.81 18.70 57.16
N GLU A 2 -46.09 19.64 56.27
CA GLU A 2 -46.13 19.37 54.83
C GLU A 2 -44.71 19.16 54.29
N HIS A 3 -44.55 18.25 53.33
CA HIS A 3 -43.26 17.95 52.75
C HIS A 3 -43.03 18.86 51.53
N LYS A 4 -42.14 19.85 51.65
CA LYS A 4 -41.69 20.64 50.49
C LYS A 4 -40.57 19.92 49.75
N SER A 5 -40.79 19.61 48.47
CA SER A 5 -39.71 19.27 47.54
C SER A 5 -38.77 20.46 47.36
N PHE A 6 -37.47 20.20 47.14
CA PHE A 6 -36.48 21.26 46.85
C PHE A 6 -36.62 21.83 45.43
N PHE A 7 -37.40 21.19 44.58
CA PHE A 7 -37.59 21.56 43.17
C PHE A 7 -39.02 22.05 42.91
N SER A 8 -39.17 22.99 41.97
CA SER A 8 -40.43 23.66 41.60
C SER A 8 -40.63 23.72 40.08
N TYR A 9 -41.88 23.76 39.64
CA TYR A 9 -42.29 23.97 38.24
C TYR A 9 -42.61 25.47 37.98
N PRO A 10 -42.76 25.95 36.73
CA PRO A 10 -43.12 27.34 36.48
C PRO A 10 -44.54 27.61 37.01
N ILE A 11 -44.72 28.69 37.79
CA ILE A 11 -45.82 28.90 38.76
C ILE A 11 -45.58 28.16 40.10
N THR A 12 -44.37 28.32 40.65
CA THR A 12 -44.02 28.51 42.08
C THR A 12 -44.62 27.61 43.18
N GLN A 13 -45.21 26.45 42.85
CA GLN A 13 -45.54 25.42 43.85
C GLN A 13 -44.46 24.32 43.87
N PRO A 14 -44.03 23.85 45.06
CA PRO A 14 -43.09 22.73 45.17
C PRO A 14 -43.79 21.43 44.76
N PHE A 15 -43.07 20.50 44.13
CA PHE A 15 -43.65 19.21 43.77
C PHE A 15 -44.21 18.50 45.03
N PRO A 16 -45.50 18.08 45.05
CA PRO A 16 -46.16 17.58 46.26
C PRO A 16 -45.76 16.15 46.66
N PHE A 17 -44.87 15.51 45.90
CA PHE A 17 -44.52 14.11 46.06
C PHE A 17 -43.26 13.92 46.92
N ARG A 18 -43.40 13.24 48.06
CA ARG A 18 -42.29 12.92 48.98
C ARG A 18 -41.15 12.12 48.32
N TRP A 19 -41.45 11.34 47.29
CA TRP A 19 -40.47 10.53 46.56
C TRP A 19 -39.67 11.33 45.51
N PHE A 20 -40.11 12.53 45.13
CA PHE A 20 -39.52 13.30 44.02
C PHE A 20 -38.06 13.66 44.28
N THR A 21 -37.79 14.30 45.43
CA THR A 21 -36.43 14.70 45.82
C THR A 21 -35.44 13.53 45.93
N PRO A 22 -35.72 12.43 46.67
CA PRO A 22 -34.78 11.31 46.76
C PRO A 22 -34.60 10.58 45.42
N VAL A 23 -35.63 10.44 44.60
CA VAL A 23 -35.51 9.85 43.25
C VAL A 23 -34.67 10.74 42.33
N ALA A 24 -34.84 12.06 42.39
CA ALA A 24 -34.02 13.00 41.62
C ALA A 24 -32.54 12.96 42.02
N VAL A 25 -32.24 12.88 43.32
CA VAL A 25 -30.85 12.81 43.83
C VAL A 25 -30.19 11.47 43.49
N ILE A 26 -30.84 10.35 43.80
CA ILE A 26 -30.28 9.01 43.51
C ILE A 26 -30.18 8.79 42.00
N GLY A 27 -31.22 9.16 41.24
CA GLY A 27 -31.21 9.12 39.78
C GLY A 27 -30.10 9.99 39.20
N GLY A 28 -29.91 11.21 39.72
CA GLY A 28 -28.82 12.10 39.32
C GLY A 28 -27.44 11.47 39.49
N ILE A 29 -27.15 10.84 40.64
CA ILE A 29 -25.88 10.14 40.89
C ILE A 29 -25.67 8.98 39.90
N VAL A 30 -26.72 8.19 39.66
CA VAL A 30 -26.67 7.07 38.70
C VAL A 30 -26.47 7.55 37.27
N PHE A 31 -27.15 8.62 36.85
CA PHE A 31 -26.97 9.23 35.53
C PHE A 31 -25.60 9.88 35.35
N ILE A 32 -25.03 10.54 36.37
CA ILE A 32 -23.64 11.03 36.35
C ILE A 32 -22.70 9.86 36.05
N ALA A 33 -22.74 8.79 36.85
CA ALA A 33 -21.84 7.65 36.68
C ALA A 33 -21.98 6.97 35.30
N LEU A 34 -23.20 6.84 34.79
CA LEU A 34 -23.48 6.31 33.45
C LEU A 34 -22.95 7.21 32.33
N PHE A 35 -23.21 8.52 32.40
CA PHE A 35 -22.78 9.47 31.39
C PHE A 35 -21.27 9.64 31.37
N THR A 36 -20.62 9.74 32.54
CA THR A 36 -19.15 9.79 32.62
C THR A 36 -18.52 8.57 31.93
N LEU A 37 -19.04 7.36 32.16
CA LEU A 37 -18.53 6.14 31.52
C LEU A 37 -18.81 6.10 30.00
N MET A 38 -19.99 6.56 29.58
CA MET A 38 -20.37 6.64 28.17
C MET A 38 -19.55 7.67 27.38
N ASN A 39 -19.38 8.86 27.96
CA ASN A 39 -18.61 9.96 27.39
C ASN A 39 -17.11 9.69 27.45
N PHE A 40 -16.61 8.96 28.45
CA PHE A 40 -15.26 8.42 28.43
C PHE A 40 -15.07 7.48 27.23
N ALA A 41 -15.97 6.51 27.00
CA ALA A 41 -15.86 5.60 25.86
C ALA A 41 -15.92 6.30 24.49
N SER A 42 -16.77 7.32 24.36
CA SER A 42 -17.08 8.01 23.09
C SER A 42 -16.17 9.20 22.77
N SER A 43 -15.79 10.01 23.77
CA SER A 43 -15.18 11.33 23.59
C SER A 43 -13.78 11.50 24.15
N SER A 44 -13.25 10.53 24.90
CA SER A 44 -11.88 10.59 25.45
C SER A 44 -10.77 10.36 24.40
N TYR A 45 -11.11 9.78 23.25
CA TYR A 45 -10.15 9.51 22.18
C TYR A 45 -10.22 10.55 21.07
N GLU A 46 -9.09 10.77 20.40
CA GLU A 46 -8.96 11.49 19.13
C GLU A 46 -8.24 10.62 18.11
N LEU A 47 -8.58 10.77 16.83
CA LEU A 47 -7.94 10.04 15.74
C LEU A 47 -6.72 10.84 15.27
N ILE A 48 -5.52 10.32 15.53
CA ILE A 48 -4.28 10.90 14.99
C ILE A 48 -3.90 10.21 13.68
N VAL A 49 -3.29 10.96 12.76
CA VAL A 49 -2.75 10.41 11.52
C VAL A 49 -1.34 9.87 11.78
N GLN A 50 -1.09 8.63 11.37
CA GLN A 50 0.20 7.96 11.46
C GLN A 50 0.44 7.11 10.20
N ASN A 51 1.68 7.13 9.70
CA ASN A 51 2.11 6.24 8.62
C ASN A 51 2.32 4.81 9.17
N SER A 52 1.82 3.81 8.45
CA SER A 52 2.01 2.40 8.78
C SER A 52 2.44 1.58 7.56
N LEU A 53 3.19 0.50 7.79
CA LEU A 53 3.59 -0.47 6.76
C LEU A 53 2.61 -1.65 6.67
N ASP A 54 1.78 -1.86 7.69
CA ASP A 54 0.76 -2.92 7.74
C ASP A 54 -0.59 -2.32 8.19
N PRO A 55 -1.53 -2.09 7.26
CA PRO A 55 -2.82 -1.52 7.59
C PRO A 55 -3.70 -2.51 8.36
N ASN A 56 -3.55 -3.82 8.13
CA ASN A 56 -4.34 -4.88 8.75
C ASN A 56 -3.95 -5.08 10.22
N ALA A 57 -2.65 -5.12 10.54
CA ALA A 57 -2.16 -5.10 11.92
C ALA A 57 -2.52 -3.79 12.64
N THR A 58 -2.56 -2.66 11.93
CA THR A 58 -2.92 -1.36 12.51
C THR A 58 -4.40 -1.29 12.89
N VAL A 59 -5.30 -1.72 12.00
CA VAL A 59 -6.75 -1.71 12.24
C VAL A 59 -7.20 -2.78 13.26
N SER A 60 -6.52 -3.92 13.31
CA SER A 60 -6.80 -4.97 14.31
C SER A 60 -6.37 -4.60 15.74
N ARG A 61 -5.48 -3.62 15.92
CA ARG A 61 -4.95 -3.18 17.22
C ARG A 61 -5.94 -2.34 18.05
N ARG A 62 -7.10 -2.92 18.38
CA ARG A 62 -8.26 -2.27 19.03
C ARG A 62 -8.10 -1.86 20.51
N GLY A 63 -6.87 -1.80 21.04
CA GLY A 63 -6.56 -1.24 22.38
C GLY A 63 -7.49 -1.70 23.51
N LEU A 64 -7.91 -0.77 24.39
CA LEU A 64 -9.03 -0.99 25.32
C LEU A 64 -10.41 -0.82 24.68
N LEU A 65 -10.50 -0.27 23.47
CA LEU A 65 -11.76 0.03 22.77
C LEU A 65 -12.58 -1.23 22.47
N HIS A 66 -11.96 -2.41 22.36
CA HIS A 66 -12.66 -3.69 22.23
C HIS A 66 -13.58 -4.05 23.41
N ARG A 67 -13.37 -3.44 24.59
CA ARG A 67 -14.17 -3.71 25.80
C ARG A 67 -15.47 -2.91 25.86
N TYR A 68 -15.59 -1.86 25.05
CA TYR A 68 -16.79 -1.03 25.01
C TYR A 68 -17.71 -1.49 23.87
N PRO A 69 -19.04 -1.38 24.04
CA PRO A 69 -19.99 -1.67 22.97
C PRO A 69 -19.69 -0.88 21.68
N SER A 70 -19.84 -1.54 20.53
CA SER A 70 -19.49 -0.98 19.22
C SER A 70 -20.17 0.35 18.92
N PHE A 71 -21.41 0.55 19.39
CA PHE A 71 -22.17 1.79 19.19
C PHE A 71 -21.50 3.02 19.82
N LEU A 72 -20.76 2.86 20.93
CA LEU A 72 -20.00 3.95 21.56
C LEU A 72 -18.65 4.22 20.87
N THR A 73 -18.09 3.23 20.19
CA THR A 73 -16.73 3.31 19.62
C THR A 73 -16.68 3.53 18.11
N THR A 74 -17.83 3.53 17.41
CA THR A 74 -17.94 3.72 15.94
C THR A 74 -17.10 4.88 15.37
N LYS A 75 -17.03 6.02 16.06
CA LYS A 75 -16.30 7.22 15.63
C LYS A 75 -14.81 7.20 15.91
N VAL A 76 -14.33 6.26 16.74
CA VAL A 76 -12.95 6.17 17.22
C VAL A 76 -12.28 4.84 16.84
N GLN A 77 -12.87 4.09 15.90
CA GLN A 77 -12.21 2.90 15.34
C GLN A 77 -11.05 3.31 14.42
N PRO A 78 -9.91 2.58 14.45
CA PRO A 78 -8.81 2.83 13.54
C PRO A 78 -9.23 2.58 12.08
N LYS A 79 -8.77 3.44 11.17
CA LYS A 79 -9.04 3.35 9.73
C LYS A 79 -7.76 3.67 8.95
N CYS A 80 -7.42 2.85 7.96
CA CYS A 80 -6.33 3.13 7.04
C CYS A 80 -6.90 3.49 5.66
N GLN A 81 -6.28 4.46 4.99
CA GLN A 81 -6.57 4.75 3.58
C GLN A 81 -5.77 3.79 2.69
N PRO A 82 -6.31 3.36 1.53
CA PRO A 82 -5.51 2.63 0.54
C PRO A 82 -4.42 3.52 -0.04
N ALA A 83 -3.33 2.90 -0.47
CA ALA A 83 -2.27 3.56 -1.22
C ALA A 83 -2.62 3.53 -2.72
N THR A 84 -2.30 4.61 -3.44
CA THR A 84 -2.51 4.72 -4.89
C THR A 84 -1.16 4.67 -5.59
N LEU A 85 -0.90 3.60 -6.36
CA LEU A 85 0.32 3.46 -7.16
C LEU A 85 -0.01 3.80 -8.63
N PRO A 86 0.49 4.91 -9.20
CA PRO A 86 0.22 5.25 -10.59
C PRO A 86 0.95 4.29 -11.55
N VAL A 87 0.40 4.08 -12.74
CA VAL A 87 1.13 3.36 -13.80
C VAL A 87 2.44 4.10 -14.12
N ASN A 88 3.50 3.32 -14.38
CA ASN A 88 4.91 3.70 -14.46
C ASN A 88 5.57 4.11 -13.13
N SER A 89 5.01 3.75 -11.97
CA SER A 89 5.73 3.82 -10.69
C SER A 89 6.48 2.53 -10.36
N ASP A 90 7.66 2.67 -9.78
CA ASP A 90 8.45 1.56 -9.23
C ASP A 90 8.05 1.23 -7.79
N PHE A 91 8.06 -0.05 -7.45
CA PHE A 91 7.81 -0.55 -6.10
C PHE A 91 8.66 -1.79 -5.78
N PHE A 92 8.77 -2.10 -4.48
CA PHE A 92 9.32 -3.33 -3.95
C PHE A 92 8.23 -4.17 -3.29
N THR A 93 8.49 -5.45 -3.08
CA THR A 93 7.72 -6.32 -2.18
C THR A 93 8.20 -6.19 -0.74
N ASN A 94 7.47 -6.76 0.23
CA ASN A 94 7.96 -6.99 1.60
C ASN A 94 9.24 -7.83 1.68
N ASN A 95 9.54 -8.61 0.64
CA ASN A 95 10.78 -9.38 0.51
C ASN A 95 11.96 -8.51 0.04
N THR A 96 11.71 -7.42 -0.68
CA THR A 96 12.68 -6.38 -1.08
C THR A 96 13.86 -6.89 -1.92
N ALA A 97 13.67 -7.98 -2.69
CA ALA A 97 14.71 -8.46 -3.59
C ALA A 97 14.69 -7.72 -4.94
N LEU A 98 13.55 -7.63 -5.62
CA LEU A 98 13.47 -7.02 -6.95
C LEU A 98 12.63 -5.74 -6.95
N THR A 99 13.01 -4.83 -7.84
CA THR A 99 12.21 -3.63 -8.18
C THR A 99 11.28 -3.98 -9.34
N TYR A 100 10.02 -3.59 -9.22
CA TYR A 100 8.99 -3.79 -10.25
C TYR A 100 8.39 -2.45 -10.66
N THR A 101 8.28 -2.21 -11.96
CA THR A 101 7.57 -1.06 -12.54
C THR A 101 6.15 -1.48 -12.88
N LEU A 102 5.13 -0.79 -12.36
CA LEU A 102 3.73 -1.06 -12.69
C LEU A 102 3.42 -0.61 -14.13
N THR A 103 2.97 -1.48 -15.03
CA THR A 103 2.76 -1.12 -16.46
C THR A 103 1.30 -1.07 -16.91
N SER A 104 0.39 -1.79 -16.25
CA SER A 104 -1.04 -1.73 -16.55
C SER A 104 -1.87 -2.23 -15.38
N VAL A 105 -3.09 -1.71 -15.21
CA VAL A 105 -4.06 -2.15 -14.19
C VAL A 105 -5.43 -2.27 -14.85
N TRP A 106 -6.15 -3.36 -14.61
CA TRP A 106 -7.52 -3.52 -15.09
C TRP A 106 -8.39 -4.40 -14.18
N GLU A 107 -9.68 -4.14 -14.23
CA GLU A 107 -10.73 -4.92 -13.56
C GLU A 107 -11.60 -5.66 -14.59
N ARG A 108 -12.23 -6.75 -14.18
CA ARG A 108 -13.22 -7.47 -15.02
C ARG A 108 -14.59 -6.83 -14.84
N GLY A 109 -15.03 -6.05 -15.82
CA GLY A 109 -16.35 -5.43 -15.85
C GLY A 109 -17.50 -6.46 -15.94
N LYS A 110 -18.74 -6.00 -15.71
CA LYS A 110 -19.94 -6.86 -15.64
C LYS A 110 -20.17 -7.71 -16.89
N ASP A 111 -19.82 -7.17 -18.05
CA ASP A 111 -19.97 -7.82 -19.36
C ASP A 111 -18.68 -8.55 -19.81
N GLY A 112 -17.75 -8.80 -18.88
CA GLY A 112 -16.46 -9.45 -19.15
C GLY A 112 -15.40 -8.54 -19.80
N GLN A 113 -15.75 -7.31 -20.19
CA GLN A 113 -14.80 -6.32 -20.73
C GLN A 113 -13.76 -5.89 -19.66
N ARG A 114 -12.53 -5.62 -20.10
CA ARG A 114 -11.47 -5.08 -19.23
C ARG A 114 -11.68 -3.59 -19.02
N VAL A 115 -11.90 -3.17 -17.77
CA VAL A 115 -11.94 -1.76 -17.38
C VAL A 115 -10.54 -1.36 -16.95
N ILE A 116 -9.87 -0.50 -17.74
CA ILE A 116 -8.47 -0.10 -17.50
C ILE A 116 -8.43 1.08 -16.50
N SER A 117 -7.53 0.99 -15.52
CA SER A 117 -7.32 2.01 -14.49
C SER A 117 -5.91 2.63 -14.63
N PRO A 118 -5.76 3.96 -14.47
CA PRO A 118 -4.45 4.64 -14.57
C PRO A 118 -3.57 4.46 -13.31
N ALA A 119 -4.10 3.84 -12.26
CA ALA A 119 -3.41 3.58 -11.00
C ALA A 119 -3.99 2.34 -10.31
N LEU A 120 -3.15 1.64 -9.54
CA LEU A 120 -3.55 0.55 -8.64
C LEU A 120 -3.95 1.14 -7.28
N THR A 121 -5.19 0.87 -6.85
CA THR A 121 -5.63 1.17 -5.47
C THR A 121 -5.37 -0.06 -4.60
N TYR A 122 -4.46 0.04 -3.65
CA TYR A 122 -3.90 -1.10 -2.91
C TYR A 122 -4.07 -0.95 -1.39
N HIS A 123 -4.35 -2.04 -0.68
CA HIS A 123 -4.61 -2.02 0.77
C HIS A 123 -3.94 -3.19 1.53
N GLY A 124 -2.70 -3.52 1.18
CA GLY A 124 -1.94 -4.60 1.84
C GLY A 124 -2.45 -6.00 1.50
N ASN A 125 -3.09 -6.16 0.34
CA ASN A 125 -3.61 -7.42 -0.18
C ASN A 125 -2.46 -8.33 -0.62
N ILE A 126 -2.50 -9.62 -0.29
CA ILE A 126 -1.48 -10.58 -0.74
C ILE A 126 -1.52 -10.69 -2.28
N LEU A 127 -0.35 -10.70 -2.91
CA LEU A 127 -0.20 -10.90 -4.34
C LEU A 127 -0.51 -12.37 -4.69
N GLN A 128 -1.41 -12.58 -5.65
CA GLN A 128 -1.89 -13.90 -6.05
C GLN A 128 -1.82 -14.07 -7.57
N ASP A 129 -1.86 -15.33 -8.01
CA ASP A 129 -1.86 -15.74 -9.42
C ASP A 129 -0.77 -15.04 -10.27
N CYS A 130 0.38 -14.71 -9.66
CA CYS A 130 1.44 -14.02 -10.37
C CYS A 130 2.16 -14.98 -11.31
N SER A 131 2.12 -14.67 -12.60
CA SER A 131 2.78 -15.43 -13.65
C SER A 131 3.75 -14.53 -14.42
N VAL A 132 4.99 -14.99 -14.54
CA VAL A 132 5.91 -14.50 -15.57
C VAL A 132 5.38 -15.02 -16.91
N HIS A 133 5.46 -14.20 -17.96
CA HIS A 133 5.09 -14.57 -19.33
C HIS A 133 6.32 -14.79 -20.21
N SER A 134 7.27 -13.86 -20.13
CA SER A 134 8.55 -13.91 -20.82
C SER A 134 9.66 -13.27 -20.00
N VAL A 135 10.89 -13.69 -20.29
CA VAL A 135 12.14 -13.05 -19.84
C VAL A 135 12.93 -12.69 -21.10
N GLU A 136 13.20 -11.42 -21.30
CA GLU A 136 14.05 -10.91 -22.36
C GLU A 136 15.44 -10.57 -21.80
N ILE A 137 16.47 -10.86 -22.58
CA ILE A 137 17.86 -10.54 -22.25
C ILE A 137 18.43 -9.72 -23.40
N ASP A 138 18.60 -8.42 -23.18
CA ASP A 138 19.26 -7.50 -24.09
C ASP A 138 20.77 -7.52 -23.80
N PHE A 139 21.58 -7.78 -24.83
CA PHE A 139 23.02 -7.84 -24.79
C PHE A 139 23.63 -6.65 -25.53
N ASP A 140 24.54 -5.95 -24.89
CA ASP A 140 25.26 -4.79 -25.43
C ASP A 140 26.77 -4.93 -25.22
N SER A 141 27.57 -4.40 -26.15
CA SER A 141 29.03 -4.28 -26.00
C SER A 141 29.52 -2.84 -26.19
N LEU A 142 29.61 -2.35 -27.43
CA LEU A 142 30.27 -1.08 -27.77
C LEU A 142 29.59 0.18 -27.21
N ASP A 143 28.27 0.16 -26.99
CA ASP A 143 27.53 1.32 -26.49
C ASP A 143 27.58 1.46 -24.95
N ARG A 144 28.30 0.57 -24.25
CA ARG A 144 28.42 0.59 -22.79
C ARG A 144 29.44 1.62 -22.34
N ALA A 145 29.20 2.23 -21.18
CA ALA A 145 30.13 3.22 -20.62
C ALA A 145 31.49 2.58 -20.32
N GLY A 146 32.59 3.30 -20.54
CA GLY A 146 33.95 2.75 -20.35
C GLY A 146 34.23 2.13 -18.98
N LYS A 147 33.54 2.60 -17.93
CA LYS A 147 33.59 1.99 -16.59
C LYS A 147 32.89 0.63 -16.50
N GLN A 148 31.85 0.37 -17.28
CA GLN A 148 31.17 -0.93 -17.39
C GLN A 148 32.04 -1.92 -18.20
N ILE A 149 32.70 -1.45 -19.27
CA ILE A 149 33.65 -2.22 -20.08
C ILE A 149 34.81 -2.75 -19.20
N GLY A 150 35.24 -1.97 -18.20
CA GLY A 150 36.24 -2.41 -17.21
C GLY A 150 35.87 -3.69 -16.46
N PHE A 151 34.58 -4.00 -16.29
CA PHE A 151 34.11 -5.24 -15.64
C PHE A 151 34.07 -6.43 -16.62
N CYS A 152 33.50 -6.22 -17.80
CA CYS A 152 33.34 -7.19 -18.88
C CYS A 152 33.05 -6.40 -20.17
N GLU A 153 33.52 -6.83 -21.34
CA GLU A 153 33.23 -6.13 -22.60
C GLU A 153 31.72 -6.15 -22.91
N TRP A 154 31.09 -7.31 -22.72
CA TRP A 154 29.65 -7.48 -22.86
C TRP A 154 28.90 -7.23 -21.54
N GLY A 155 27.69 -6.69 -21.67
CA GLY A 155 26.71 -6.61 -20.59
C GLY A 155 25.40 -7.26 -21.02
N ALA A 156 24.57 -7.58 -20.03
CA ALA A 156 23.22 -8.07 -20.24
C ALA A 156 22.23 -7.28 -19.36
N VAL A 157 21.09 -6.89 -19.92
CA VAL A 157 19.95 -6.31 -19.18
C VAL A 157 18.78 -7.26 -19.32
N LEU A 158 18.32 -7.79 -18.20
CA LEU A 158 17.17 -8.69 -18.15
C LEU A 158 15.90 -7.86 -17.96
N ARG A 159 14.86 -8.16 -18.74
CA ARG A 159 13.51 -7.61 -18.60
C ARG A 159 12.49 -8.74 -18.55
N SER A 160 11.79 -8.87 -17.42
CA SER A 160 10.77 -9.89 -17.24
C SER A 160 9.38 -9.26 -17.22
N TYR A 161 8.43 -9.88 -17.90
CA TYR A 161 7.05 -9.40 -18.00
C TYR A 161 6.15 -10.30 -17.15
N ILE A 162 5.44 -9.70 -16.19
CA ILE A 162 4.64 -10.41 -15.18
C ILE A 162 3.22 -9.85 -15.15
N SER A 163 2.23 -10.74 -15.04
CA SER A 163 0.86 -10.40 -14.62
C SER A 163 0.59 -10.95 -13.23
N CYS A 164 -0.07 -10.17 -12.37
CA CYS A 164 -0.52 -10.54 -11.03
C CYS A 164 -2.01 -10.22 -10.83
N LYS A 165 -2.57 -10.76 -9.75
CA LYS A 165 -3.91 -10.47 -9.24
C LYS A 165 -3.85 -10.06 -7.77
N ILE A 166 -4.79 -9.21 -7.35
CA ILE A 166 -5.15 -9.00 -5.94
C ILE A 166 -6.66 -9.10 -5.77
N ASP A 167 -7.10 -9.69 -4.66
CA ASP A 167 -8.50 -9.72 -4.29
C ASP A 167 -8.84 -8.48 -3.46
N THR A 168 -9.82 -7.70 -3.90
CA THR A 168 -10.36 -6.55 -3.16
C THR A 168 -11.82 -6.79 -2.78
N PRO A 169 -12.39 -6.06 -1.81
CA PRO A 169 -13.81 -6.15 -1.49
C PRO A 169 -14.76 -5.80 -2.65
N ALA A 170 -14.26 -5.15 -3.71
CA ALA A 170 -15.03 -4.82 -4.91
C ALA A 170 -14.92 -5.90 -6.01
N GLY A 171 -13.90 -6.76 -5.96
CA GLY A 171 -13.61 -7.79 -6.97
C GLY A 171 -12.11 -8.05 -7.16
N GLU A 172 -11.81 -8.93 -8.12
CA GLU A 172 -10.44 -9.20 -8.58
C GLU A 172 -9.89 -8.02 -9.39
N VAL A 173 -8.74 -7.47 -8.97
CA VAL A 173 -7.97 -6.48 -9.75
C VAL A 173 -6.74 -7.16 -10.32
N PHE A 174 -6.53 -7.04 -11.62
CA PHE A 174 -5.40 -7.58 -12.35
C PHE A 174 -4.44 -6.46 -12.75
N PHE A 175 -3.15 -6.75 -12.79
CA PHE A 175 -2.15 -5.77 -13.17
C PHE A 175 -0.89 -6.41 -13.73
N ASN A 176 -0.30 -5.72 -14.71
CA ASN A 176 0.99 -6.08 -15.28
C ASN A 176 2.09 -5.25 -14.63
N MET A 177 3.27 -5.85 -14.51
CA MET A 177 4.49 -5.19 -14.13
C MET A 177 5.66 -5.70 -14.96
N THR A 178 6.70 -4.87 -15.06
CA THR A 178 7.99 -5.25 -15.64
C THR A 178 9.05 -5.24 -14.54
N GLN A 179 9.89 -6.26 -14.53
CA GLN A 179 11.04 -6.37 -13.63
C GLN A 179 12.30 -6.21 -14.47
N THR A 180 13.17 -5.25 -14.11
CA THR A 180 14.45 -5.04 -14.80
C THR A 180 15.61 -5.41 -13.87
N TYR A 181 16.58 -6.17 -14.38
CA TYR A 181 17.82 -6.52 -13.67
C TYR A 181 19.02 -6.23 -14.57
N ASP A 182 19.92 -5.38 -14.08
CA ASP A 182 21.25 -5.16 -14.64
C ASP A 182 22.25 -5.37 -13.50
N TYR A 183 23.25 -6.22 -13.74
CA TYR A 183 24.28 -6.50 -12.75
C TYR A 183 25.40 -5.45 -12.74
N VAL A 184 25.66 -4.80 -13.88
CA VAL A 184 26.72 -3.79 -14.03
C VAL A 184 26.13 -2.53 -14.67
N PRO A 185 25.22 -1.83 -13.97
CA PRO A 185 24.57 -0.64 -14.50
C PRO A 185 25.56 0.51 -14.76
N ASP A 186 25.12 1.45 -15.60
CA ASP A 186 25.83 2.68 -15.95
C ASP A 186 26.07 3.62 -14.75
N THR A 187 25.50 3.32 -13.59
CA THR A 187 25.73 4.02 -12.31
C THR A 187 26.89 3.44 -11.49
N THR A 188 27.32 2.18 -11.73
CA THR A 188 28.39 1.51 -10.98
C THR A 188 29.71 2.29 -10.93
N SER A 189 30.42 2.28 -9.79
CA SER A 189 31.78 2.85 -9.68
C SER A 189 32.86 1.86 -10.12
N PHE A 190 33.92 2.37 -10.76
CA PHE A 190 35.13 1.61 -11.09
C PHE A 190 35.85 1.07 -9.84
N ASP A 191 35.71 1.74 -8.69
CA ASP A 191 36.26 1.28 -7.39
C ASP A 191 35.68 -0.06 -6.92
N SER A 192 34.58 -0.51 -7.53
CA SER A 192 33.92 -1.77 -7.23
C SER A 192 34.44 -2.95 -8.07
N LEU A 193 35.46 -2.74 -8.92
CA LEU A 193 36.12 -3.82 -9.66
C LEU A 193 36.64 -4.94 -8.75
N GLY A 194 36.45 -6.19 -9.19
CA GLY A 194 36.81 -7.38 -8.43
C GLY A 194 36.05 -7.57 -7.11
N LYS A 195 35.01 -6.77 -6.84
CA LYS A 195 34.09 -6.89 -5.70
C LYS A 195 32.71 -7.32 -6.18
N PHE A 196 31.91 -7.86 -5.26
CA PHE A 196 30.49 -8.08 -5.50
C PHE A 196 29.75 -6.74 -5.49
N LEU A 197 29.04 -6.43 -6.58
CA LEU A 197 28.39 -5.13 -6.79
C LEU A 197 27.10 -4.93 -5.97
N GLY A 198 26.38 -6.03 -5.70
CA GLY A 198 24.98 -5.97 -5.28
C GLY A 198 24.05 -5.67 -6.46
N THR A 199 22.89 -6.32 -6.51
CA THR A 199 21.99 -6.37 -7.68
C THR A 199 20.75 -5.47 -7.55
N GLY A 200 20.81 -4.42 -6.74
CA GLY A 200 19.62 -3.67 -6.33
C GLY A 200 18.76 -4.35 -5.25
N PHE A 201 19.04 -5.61 -4.90
CA PHE A 201 18.39 -6.28 -3.76
C PHE A 201 18.69 -5.51 -2.47
N LEU A 202 17.66 -5.20 -1.69
CA LEU A 202 17.81 -4.50 -0.40
C LEU A 202 17.97 -5.52 0.74
N GLY A 203 17.19 -6.61 0.70
CA GLY A 203 17.29 -7.74 1.62
C GLY A 203 18.34 -8.77 1.18
N ARG A 204 19.33 -9.05 2.03
CA ARG A 204 20.41 -10.05 1.78
C ARG A 204 20.61 -11.04 2.94
N ASN A 205 19.59 -11.27 3.76
CA ASN A 205 19.78 -12.13 4.93
C ASN A 205 19.78 -13.62 4.56
N LYS A 206 20.97 -14.24 4.53
CA LYS A 206 21.16 -15.65 4.19
C LYS A 206 20.40 -16.66 5.06
N THR A 207 19.89 -16.27 6.23
CA THR A 207 19.10 -17.17 7.12
C THR A 207 17.60 -16.94 7.02
N THR A 208 17.12 -15.71 6.92
CA THR A 208 15.67 -15.41 6.84
C THR A 208 15.13 -15.28 5.43
N GLN A 209 16.01 -15.04 4.44
CA GLN A 209 15.68 -14.85 3.02
C GLN A 209 16.57 -15.76 2.14
N ALA A 210 16.81 -17.00 2.60
CA ALA A 210 17.78 -17.90 1.98
C ALA A 210 17.51 -18.14 0.48
N SER A 211 16.25 -18.35 0.08
CA SER A 211 15.87 -18.52 -1.33
C SER A 211 16.24 -17.31 -2.20
N LEU A 212 15.97 -16.08 -1.74
CA LEU A 212 16.31 -14.87 -2.51
C LEU A 212 17.81 -14.56 -2.50
N TRP A 213 18.51 -14.88 -1.42
CA TRP A 213 19.97 -14.83 -1.34
C TRP A 213 20.63 -15.77 -2.36
N TRP A 214 20.05 -16.95 -2.59
CA TRP A 214 20.44 -17.85 -3.68
C TRP A 214 20.00 -17.34 -5.06
N GLY A 215 18.86 -16.66 -5.18
CA GLY A 215 18.41 -16.00 -6.41
C GLY A 215 19.38 -14.94 -6.90
N GLU A 216 19.80 -14.02 -6.02
CA GLU A 216 20.85 -13.01 -6.28
C GLU A 216 22.14 -13.66 -6.78
N SER A 217 22.51 -14.80 -6.19
CA SER A 217 23.70 -15.58 -6.52
C SER A 217 23.61 -16.28 -7.88
N LEU A 218 22.47 -16.87 -8.22
CA LEU A 218 22.24 -17.52 -9.53
C LEU A 218 22.21 -16.49 -10.66
N MET A 219 21.45 -15.40 -10.48
CA MET A 219 21.33 -14.36 -11.49
C MET A 219 22.69 -13.71 -11.78
N SER A 220 23.44 -13.30 -10.74
CA SER A 220 24.75 -12.68 -10.94
C SER A 220 25.80 -13.65 -11.50
N THR A 221 25.71 -14.94 -11.16
CA THR A 221 26.63 -15.96 -11.68
C THR A 221 26.38 -16.23 -13.16
N PHE A 222 25.15 -16.52 -13.57
CA PHE A 222 24.86 -16.79 -14.97
C PHE A 222 24.99 -15.54 -15.85
N TRP A 223 24.77 -14.34 -15.32
CA TRP A 223 25.10 -13.07 -15.98
C TRP A 223 26.60 -12.98 -16.29
N GLY A 224 27.45 -13.30 -15.32
CA GLY A 224 28.91 -13.31 -15.48
C GLY A 224 29.40 -14.34 -16.50
N GLU A 225 28.84 -15.56 -16.46
CA GLU A 225 29.21 -16.61 -17.41
C GLU A 225 28.76 -16.29 -18.84
N VAL A 226 27.52 -15.84 -19.06
CA VAL A 226 27.00 -15.60 -20.41
C VAL A 226 27.67 -14.40 -21.09
N THR A 227 27.98 -13.34 -20.34
CA THR A 227 28.69 -12.16 -20.88
C THR A 227 30.16 -12.49 -21.18
N LEU A 228 30.82 -13.29 -20.34
CA LEU A 228 32.16 -13.79 -20.65
C LEU A 228 32.16 -14.69 -21.89
N MET A 229 31.17 -15.55 -22.09
CA MET A 229 31.08 -16.38 -23.30
C MET A 229 30.96 -15.55 -24.58
N LEU A 230 30.17 -14.47 -24.58
CA LEU A 230 30.10 -13.53 -25.70
C LEU A 230 31.43 -12.80 -25.93
N GLN A 231 32.17 -12.47 -24.86
CA GLN A 231 33.50 -11.87 -24.96
C GLN A 231 34.53 -12.86 -25.53
N ASP A 232 34.60 -14.09 -25.02
CA ASP A 232 35.50 -15.16 -25.51
C ASP A 232 35.19 -15.47 -27.00
N GLN A 233 33.92 -15.49 -27.42
CA GLN A 233 33.51 -15.69 -28.82
C GLN A 233 33.85 -14.51 -29.74
N ARG A 234 33.78 -13.26 -29.25
CA ARG A 234 34.27 -12.08 -30.00
C ARG A 234 35.80 -12.07 -30.11
N GLY A 235 36.50 -12.59 -29.10
CA GLY A 235 37.95 -12.80 -29.16
C GLY A 235 38.34 -13.77 -30.28
N ALA A 236 37.68 -14.94 -30.31
CA ALA A 236 37.91 -15.97 -31.33
C ALA A 236 37.49 -15.58 -32.76
N TYR A 237 36.58 -14.61 -32.91
CA TYR A 237 36.16 -14.11 -34.23
C TYR A 237 37.32 -13.52 -35.07
N LYS A 238 38.37 -13.00 -34.43
CA LYS A 238 39.51 -12.38 -35.15
C LYS A 238 40.29 -13.33 -36.06
N ASP A 239 40.04 -14.63 -35.95
CA ASP A 239 40.70 -15.69 -36.70
C ASP A 239 39.77 -16.40 -37.72
N ASP A 240 38.52 -15.95 -37.92
CA ASP A 240 37.50 -16.63 -38.73
C ASP A 240 36.65 -15.65 -39.59
N ASP A 241 37.03 -15.50 -40.87
CA ASP A 241 36.46 -14.53 -41.83
C ASP A 241 34.96 -14.71 -42.15
N ASP A 242 34.37 -15.89 -41.91
CA ASP A 242 32.98 -16.23 -42.32
C ASP A 242 31.91 -15.85 -41.27
N LYS A 243 32.32 -15.35 -40.09
CA LYS A 243 31.41 -14.98 -38.99
C LYS A 243 31.08 -13.48 -38.98
N ILE A 244 30.18 -13.08 -38.09
CA ILE A 244 29.77 -11.67 -37.90
C ILE A 244 30.33 -11.19 -36.55
N GLU A 245 31.01 -10.03 -36.54
CA GLU A 245 31.40 -9.38 -35.28
C GLU A 245 30.17 -8.87 -34.53
N LEU A 246 29.62 -9.67 -33.63
CA LEU A 246 28.43 -9.28 -32.86
C LEU A 246 28.75 -8.08 -31.95
N ASN A 247 27.86 -7.09 -31.97
CA ASN A 247 27.91 -5.90 -31.11
C ASN A 247 26.73 -5.80 -30.15
N LYS A 248 25.57 -6.29 -30.57
CA LYS A 248 24.32 -6.27 -29.81
C LYS A 248 23.54 -7.55 -30.04
N GLY A 249 22.59 -7.85 -29.18
CA GLY A 249 21.51 -8.78 -29.50
C GLY A 249 20.45 -8.85 -28.43
N THR A 250 19.34 -9.50 -28.75
CA THR A 250 18.27 -9.79 -27.79
C THR A 250 17.92 -11.26 -27.89
N VAL A 251 17.70 -11.91 -26.73
CA VAL A 251 17.13 -13.25 -26.64
C VAL A 251 15.85 -13.15 -25.80
N SER A 252 14.71 -13.52 -26.38
CA SER A 252 13.41 -13.56 -25.71
C SER A 252 13.06 -15.00 -25.36
N PHE A 253 12.83 -15.26 -24.07
CA PHE A 253 12.43 -16.56 -23.52
C PHE A 253 10.94 -16.52 -23.17
N MET A 254 10.10 -17.14 -23.99
CA MET A 254 8.67 -17.32 -23.73
C MET A 254 8.40 -18.63 -23.00
N ILE A 255 7.59 -18.60 -21.94
CA ILE A 255 7.30 -19.80 -21.14
C ILE A 255 6.46 -20.80 -21.91
N ASN A 256 6.91 -22.05 -21.95
CA ASN A 256 6.22 -23.12 -22.64
C ASN A 256 5.33 -23.90 -21.64
N ASP A 257 4.03 -23.59 -21.61
CA ASP A 257 3.07 -24.22 -20.70
C ASP A 257 2.94 -25.75 -20.87
N THR A 258 3.41 -26.33 -21.99
CA THR A 258 3.44 -27.79 -22.18
C THR A 258 4.55 -28.51 -21.41
N ASN A 259 5.60 -27.79 -20.98
CA ASN A 259 6.77 -28.36 -20.29
C ASN A 259 6.99 -27.68 -18.92
N PRO A 260 6.29 -28.12 -17.85
CA PRO A 260 6.37 -27.47 -16.53
C PRO A 260 7.68 -27.72 -15.76
N ASN A 261 8.54 -28.63 -16.23
CA ASN A 261 9.82 -28.94 -15.59
C ASN A 261 10.91 -27.95 -15.99
N ILE A 262 11.37 -27.15 -15.03
CA ILE A 262 12.42 -26.14 -15.21
C ILE A 262 13.82 -26.73 -15.49
N GLU A 263 14.04 -28.02 -15.27
CA GLU A 263 15.28 -28.69 -15.72
C GLU A 263 15.33 -28.90 -17.24
N ASP A 264 14.18 -28.94 -17.91
CA ASP A 264 14.13 -29.18 -19.34
C ASP A 264 14.58 -27.92 -20.11
N LEU A 265 15.46 -28.11 -21.10
CA LEU A 265 15.90 -27.05 -22.01
C LEU A 265 14.79 -26.61 -23.01
N ARG A 266 13.62 -27.25 -22.94
CA ARG A 266 12.37 -26.91 -23.64
C ARG A 266 11.35 -26.16 -22.76
N PHE A 267 11.73 -25.81 -21.52
CA PHE A 267 10.92 -25.01 -20.59
C PHE A 267 10.57 -23.63 -21.16
N PHE A 268 11.49 -23.05 -21.93
CA PHE A 268 11.25 -21.87 -22.74
C PHE A 268 11.22 -22.22 -24.23
N SER A 269 10.35 -21.53 -24.96
CA SER A 269 10.48 -21.28 -26.40
C SER A 269 11.28 -19.99 -26.59
N LEU A 270 12.22 -19.95 -27.54
CA LEU A 270 13.09 -18.79 -27.76
C LEU A 270 12.80 -18.09 -29.10
N ASP A 271 12.99 -16.78 -29.13
CA ASP A 271 13.34 -16.01 -30.33
C ASP A 271 14.62 -15.23 -30.03
N TYR A 272 15.48 -15.01 -31.02
CA TYR A 272 16.74 -14.30 -30.83
C TYR A 272 17.21 -13.58 -32.10
N ARG A 273 17.91 -12.46 -31.89
CA ARG A 273 18.59 -11.72 -32.95
C ARG A 273 19.86 -11.08 -32.40
N PHE A 274 21.01 -11.39 -32.98
CA PHE A 274 22.25 -10.65 -32.76
C PHE A 274 22.61 -9.85 -33.99
N TYR A 275 23.18 -8.67 -33.77
CA TYR A 275 23.51 -7.68 -34.80
C TYR A 275 25.01 -7.38 -34.79
N GLY A 276 25.58 -7.27 -35.99
CA GLY A 276 26.97 -6.93 -36.23
C GLY A 276 27.25 -5.43 -36.10
N SER A 277 28.17 -4.92 -36.93
CA SER A 277 28.43 -3.48 -37.05
C SER A 277 27.44 -2.81 -38.02
N ARG A 278 26.75 -3.57 -38.87
CA ARG A 278 25.75 -3.09 -39.83
C ARG A 278 24.39 -3.77 -39.59
N ILE A 279 23.30 -3.07 -39.90
CA ILE A 279 21.94 -3.58 -39.67
C ILE A 279 21.58 -4.83 -40.50
N ASN A 280 22.29 -5.09 -41.58
CA ASN A 280 22.14 -6.28 -42.42
C ASN A 280 23.04 -7.47 -41.98
N GLU A 281 23.96 -7.25 -41.03
CA GLU A 281 24.76 -8.29 -40.41
C GLU A 281 23.96 -8.84 -39.22
N VAL A 282 23.15 -9.88 -39.45
CA VAL A 282 22.27 -10.44 -38.42
C VAL A 282 22.51 -11.94 -38.27
N ALA A 283 22.81 -12.37 -37.04
CA ALA A 283 22.76 -13.78 -36.65
C ALA A 283 21.41 -14.06 -35.97
N CYS A 284 20.51 -14.72 -36.70
CA CYS A 284 19.16 -15.07 -36.27
C CYS A 284 18.58 -16.20 -37.15
N CYS A 285 17.31 -16.57 -36.88
CA CYS A 285 16.48 -17.38 -37.78
C CYS A 285 17.16 -18.64 -38.35
N PRO A 286 17.67 -19.55 -37.48
CA PRO A 286 18.24 -20.80 -37.95
C PRO A 286 17.14 -21.61 -38.65
N GLY A 287 17.53 -22.43 -39.65
CA GLY A 287 16.62 -23.29 -40.42
C GLY A 287 16.07 -24.49 -39.63
N LEU A 288 15.84 -24.31 -38.33
CA LEU A 288 15.41 -25.31 -37.36
C LEU A 288 13.88 -25.31 -37.20
N PRO A 289 13.28 -26.44 -36.79
CA PRO A 289 11.86 -26.51 -36.51
C PRO A 289 11.45 -25.61 -35.33
N LEU A 290 10.32 -24.93 -35.46
CA LEU A 290 9.72 -24.12 -34.41
C LEU A 290 8.87 -24.98 -33.44
N PRO A 291 8.78 -24.60 -32.14
CA PRO A 291 9.47 -23.48 -31.50
C PRO A 291 10.96 -23.78 -31.27
N LEU A 292 11.81 -22.75 -31.38
CA LEU A 292 13.22 -22.87 -31.02
C LEU A 292 13.33 -23.11 -29.51
N THR A 293 14.28 -23.96 -29.10
CA THR A 293 14.56 -24.29 -27.70
C THR A 293 16.06 -24.22 -27.46
N ALA A 294 16.48 -23.96 -26.23
CA ALA A 294 17.91 -23.86 -25.89
C ALA A 294 18.65 -25.16 -26.26
N LYS A 295 17.97 -26.30 -26.13
CA LYS A 295 18.46 -27.61 -26.58
C LYS A 295 18.76 -27.63 -28.08
N ALA A 296 17.79 -27.24 -28.91
CA ALA A 296 17.92 -27.33 -30.35
C ALA A 296 19.05 -26.42 -30.88
N LEU A 297 19.24 -25.25 -30.27
CA LEU A 297 20.29 -24.30 -30.64
C LEU A 297 21.70 -24.74 -30.18
N ASP A 298 21.79 -25.41 -29.03
CA ASP A 298 23.01 -26.02 -28.50
C ASP A 298 23.43 -27.26 -29.31
N GLU A 299 22.49 -28.18 -29.61
CA GLU A 299 22.72 -29.38 -30.43
C GLU A 299 23.13 -29.05 -31.89
N SER A 300 22.82 -27.85 -32.38
CA SER A 300 23.19 -27.37 -33.71
C SER A 300 24.38 -26.40 -33.73
N ASP A 301 25.06 -26.19 -32.59
CA ASP A 301 26.17 -25.23 -32.42
C ASP A 301 25.88 -23.85 -33.03
N THR A 302 24.64 -23.37 -32.86
CA THR A 302 24.19 -22.14 -33.52
C THR A 302 24.88 -20.91 -32.94
N TYR A 303 25.44 -20.07 -33.80
CA TYR A 303 26.15 -18.86 -33.40
C TYR A 303 25.18 -17.73 -32.99
N PRO A 304 25.45 -16.99 -31.88
CA PRO A 304 26.48 -17.24 -30.87
C PRO A 304 26.10 -18.42 -29.94
N ASN A 305 27.01 -19.36 -29.71
CA ASN A 305 26.71 -20.52 -28.86
C ASN A 305 26.76 -20.13 -27.37
N ILE A 306 25.65 -19.61 -26.85
CA ILE A 306 25.50 -19.18 -25.44
C ILE A 306 24.27 -19.81 -24.75
N TRP A 307 23.54 -20.68 -25.47
CA TRP A 307 22.13 -20.99 -25.23
C TRP A 307 21.86 -21.58 -23.85
N ILE A 308 22.70 -22.51 -23.38
CA ILE A 308 22.57 -23.15 -22.08
C ILE A 308 22.76 -22.16 -20.92
N LYS A 309 23.68 -21.19 -21.06
CA LYS A 309 23.93 -20.17 -20.02
C LYS A 309 22.87 -19.08 -20.02
N ALA A 310 22.41 -18.67 -21.21
CA ALA A 310 21.29 -17.74 -21.34
C ALA A 310 19.97 -18.33 -20.79
N ASP A 311 19.69 -19.61 -21.06
CA ASP A 311 18.56 -20.36 -20.46
C ASP A 311 18.70 -20.47 -18.92
N SER A 312 19.89 -20.78 -18.42
CA SER A 312 20.15 -20.83 -16.96
C SER A 312 19.91 -19.46 -16.29
N LEU A 313 20.30 -18.37 -16.95
CA LEU A 313 20.07 -16.99 -16.49
C LEU A 313 18.57 -16.64 -16.48
N ALA A 314 17.84 -16.96 -17.56
CA ALA A 314 16.40 -16.74 -17.64
C ALA A 314 15.62 -17.57 -16.58
N LYS A 315 16.04 -18.81 -16.33
CA LYS A 315 15.44 -19.67 -15.29
C LYS A 315 15.76 -19.21 -13.87
N ALA A 316 16.95 -18.64 -13.65
CA ALA A 316 17.31 -18.01 -12.39
C ALA A 316 16.45 -16.76 -12.12
N ALA A 317 16.26 -15.90 -13.13
CA ALA A 317 15.37 -14.75 -13.05
C ALA A 317 13.93 -15.16 -12.75
N TYR A 318 13.36 -16.07 -13.55
CA TYR A 318 12.03 -16.65 -13.35
C TYR A 318 11.82 -17.19 -11.93
N SER A 319 12.75 -18.01 -11.45
CA SER A 319 12.66 -18.61 -10.11
C SER A 319 12.70 -17.55 -9.00
N THR A 320 13.56 -16.54 -9.15
CA THR A 320 13.71 -15.43 -8.20
C THR A 320 12.47 -14.55 -8.14
N ILE A 321 11.91 -14.19 -9.29
CA ILE A 321 10.69 -13.38 -9.39
C ILE A 321 9.52 -14.07 -8.70
N LEU A 322 9.32 -15.37 -8.92
CA LEU A 322 8.22 -16.11 -8.25
C LEU A 322 8.38 -16.16 -6.72
N VAL A 323 9.61 -16.32 -6.21
CA VAL A 323 9.84 -16.29 -4.76
C VAL A 323 9.62 -14.88 -4.19
N ASP A 324 10.12 -13.84 -4.87
CA ASP A 324 10.00 -12.45 -4.40
C ASP A 324 8.54 -11.95 -4.43
N LEU A 325 7.74 -12.42 -5.40
CA LEU A 325 6.29 -12.22 -5.50
C LEU A 325 5.47 -13.22 -4.66
N GLY A 326 6.11 -14.12 -3.90
CA GLY A 326 5.43 -14.96 -2.93
C GLY A 326 4.57 -16.09 -3.52
N GLN A 327 4.83 -16.51 -4.75
CA GLN A 327 4.02 -17.52 -5.44
C GLN A 327 4.58 -18.92 -5.25
N GLU A 328 3.72 -19.83 -4.78
CA GLU A 328 3.99 -21.26 -4.88
C GLU A 328 4.02 -21.68 -6.36
N ALA A 329 5.10 -22.36 -6.75
CA ALA A 329 5.39 -22.61 -8.16
C ALA A 329 4.41 -23.60 -8.83
N ALA A 330 3.58 -24.31 -8.06
CA ALA A 330 2.73 -25.41 -8.53
C ALA A 330 1.83 -24.99 -9.72
N PRO A 331 1.79 -25.75 -10.83
CA PRO A 331 2.41 -27.07 -11.05
C PRO A 331 3.85 -27.04 -11.59
N LYS A 332 4.44 -25.86 -11.82
CA LYS A 332 5.80 -25.70 -12.36
C LYS A 332 6.86 -25.86 -11.25
N SER A 333 8.08 -26.22 -11.62
CA SER A 333 9.19 -26.34 -10.66
C SER A 333 9.94 -25.01 -10.49
N ASN A 334 10.47 -24.73 -9.30
CA ASN A 334 11.25 -23.52 -9.00
C ASN A 334 12.59 -23.90 -8.36
N ILE A 335 13.69 -23.34 -8.90
CA ILE A 335 15.07 -23.66 -8.47
C ILE A 335 15.30 -23.29 -7.00
N LEU A 336 14.64 -22.25 -6.51
CA LEU A 336 14.86 -21.66 -5.18
C LEU A 336 14.02 -22.30 -4.07
N THR A 337 13.17 -23.27 -4.39
CA THR A 337 12.39 -24.05 -3.40
C THR A 337 12.80 -25.51 -3.37
N ASP A 338 13.22 -26.10 -4.49
CA ASP A 338 13.75 -27.47 -4.51
C ASP A 338 15.27 -27.51 -4.30
N THR A 339 15.66 -28.07 -3.15
CA THR A 339 17.06 -28.34 -2.79
C THR A 339 17.87 -29.13 -3.83
N LYS A 340 17.24 -30.02 -4.62
CA LYS A 340 17.92 -30.79 -5.67
C LYS A 340 18.25 -29.90 -6.86
N LEU A 341 17.27 -29.11 -7.32
CA LEU A 341 17.46 -28.14 -8.39
C LEU A 341 18.52 -27.12 -8.00
N LEU A 342 18.43 -26.54 -6.80
CA LEU A 342 19.43 -25.60 -6.33
C LEU A 342 20.83 -26.23 -6.25
N THR A 343 20.96 -27.48 -5.79
CA THR A 343 22.25 -28.19 -5.79
C THR A 343 22.82 -28.33 -7.21
N ARG A 344 21.97 -28.65 -8.19
CA ARG A 344 22.38 -28.80 -9.60
C ARG A 344 22.84 -27.47 -10.21
N TYR A 345 22.02 -26.42 -10.10
CA TYR A 345 22.34 -25.10 -10.69
C TYR A 345 23.51 -24.39 -9.99
N THR A 346 23.80 -24.72 -8.72
CA THR A 346 24.93 -24.15 -7.96
C THR A 346 26.21 -25.00 -7.99
N ALA A 347 26.20 -26.16 -8.65
CA ALA A 347 27.30 -27.15 -8.57
C ALA A 347 28.67 -26.58 -8.96
N ASN A 348 28.73 -25.69 -9.96
CA ASN A 348 29.96 -25.12 -10.50
C ASN A 348 30.24 -23.68 -9.99
N PHE A 349 29.57 -23.21 -8.93
CA PHE A 349 29.75 -21.83 -8.44
C PHE A 349 31.20 -21.51 -8.02
N SER A 350 31.91 -22.48 -7.45
CA SER A 350 33.31 -22.33 -7.04
C SER A 350 34.30 -22.30 -8.21
N THR A 351 33.88 -22.68 -9.41
CA THR A 351 34.69 -22.71 -10.65
C THR A 351 34.16 -21.82 -11.77
N ALA A 352 33.09 -21.06 -11.52
CA ALA A 352 32.47 -20.18 -12.49
C ALA A 352 33.47 -19.12 -12.99
N ARG A 353 33.74 -19.12 -14.30
CA ARG A 353 34.65 -18.14 -14.92
C ARG A 353 33.88 -16.86 -15.23
N MET A 354 34.53 -15.73 -14.94
CA MET A 354 34.01 -14.37 -15.14
C MET A 354 35.18 -13.46 -15.58
N ALA A 355 34.84 -12.28 -16.09
CA ALA A 355 35.80 -11.21 -16.33
C ALA A 355 36.20 -10.54 -14.99
N ASN A 356 36.33 -9.21 -14.93
CA ASN A 356 36.80 -8.47 -13.74
C ASN A 356 35.70 -8.27 -12.65
N LEU A 357 34.75 -9.19 -12.56
CA LEU A 357 33.56 -9.14 -11.72
C LEU A 357 33.50 -10.38 -10.79
N ARG A 358 32.81 -10.23 -9.65
CA ARG A 358 32.57 -11.34 -8.72
C ARG A 358 31.08 -11.52 -8.48
N SER A 359 30.49 -12.61 -8.93
CA SER A 359 29.13 -12.98 -8.53
C SER A 359 28.99 -13.19 -7.03
N GLY A 360 27.75 -13.26 -6.57
CA GLY A 360 27.42 -13.46 -5.17
C GLY A 360 25.96 -13.15 -4.87
N PRO A 361 25.55 -13.23 -3.60
CA PRO A 361 26.40 -13.32 -2.40
C PRO A 361 26.99 -14.71 -2.08
N ALA A 362 26.59 -15.80 -2.76
CA ALA A 362 27.21 -17.11 -2.61
C ALA A 362 28.55 -17.22 -3.36
N ASN A 363 29.53 -17.90 -2.75
CA ASN A 363 30.86 -18.15 -3.32
C ASN A 363 31.18 -19.64 -3.56
N ASP A 364 30.21 -20.53 -3.29
CA ASP A 364 30.33 -21.99 -3.40
C ASP A 364 28.92 -22.59 -3.58
N SER A 365 28.85 -23.87 -3.92
CA SER A 365 27.61 -24.62 -4.14
C SER A 365 26.71 -24.68 -2.91
N TYR A 366 25.41 -24.85 -3.14
CA TYR A 366 24.44 -25.10 -2.06
C TYR A 366 24.82 -26.32 -1.21
N SER A 367 25.42 -27.34 -1.80
CA SER A 367 25.83 -28.55 -1.08
C SER A 367 26.83 -28.27 0.05
N ALA A 368 27.75 -27.31 -0.16
CA ALA A 368 28.71 -26.85 0.82
C ALA A 368 28.07 -25.85 1.81
N LEU A 369 27.33 -24.86 1.31
CA LEU A 369 26.85 -23.74 2.12
C LEU A 369 25.55 -24.01 2.90
N LYS A 370 24.79 -25.08 2.59
CA LYS A 370 23.48 -25.41 3.21
C LYS A 370 23.46 -25.44 4.74
N LYS A 371 24.60 -25.66 5.40
CA LYS A 371 24.71 -25.63 6.88
C LYS A 371 24.73 -24.21 7.46
N THR A 372 24.96 -23.21 6.62
CA THR A 372 25.15 -21.80 7.01
C THR A 372 24.10 -20.85 6.39
N THR A 373 23.27 -21.37 5.48
CA THR A 373 22.08 -20.71 4.92
C THR A 373 20.82 -21.22 5.61
N GLY A 374 19.75 -20.44 5.56
CA GLY A 374 18.44 -20.84 6.07
C GLY A 374 17.73 -21.88 5.23
N HIS A 375 16.50 -22.19 5.63
CA HIS A 375 15.60 -23.06 4.85
C HIS A 375 15.16 -22.36 3.56
N LEU A 376 15.04 -23.13 2.48
CA LEU A 376 14.46 -22.65 1.22
C LEU A 376 12.94 -22.58 1.38
N GLY A 377 12.30 -21.50 0.92
CA GLY A 377 10.87 -21.33 1.09
C GLY A 377 10.36 -20.05 0.45
N ILE A 378 9.04 -19.92 0.42
CA ILE A 378 8.31 -18.78 -0.13
C ILE A 378 7.54 -18.11 1.02
N THR A 379 7.57 -16.78 1.02
CA THR A 379 6.81 -15.93 1.94
C THR A 379 5.69 -15.22 1.17
N PRO A 380 4.43 -15.27 1.65
CA PRO A 380 3.34 -14.50 1.03
C PRO A 380 3.73 -13.03 0.90
N SER A 381 3.60 -12.51 -0.32
CA SER A 381 4.16 -11.21 -0.66
C SER A 381 3.09 -10.12 -0.74
N VAL A 382 3.49 -8.92 -0.36
CA VAL A 382 2.69 -7.69 -0.41
C VAL A 382 3.56 -6.57 -0.96
N ILE A 383 2.98 -5.59 -1.64
CA ILE A 383 3.71 -4.39 -2.08
C ILE A 383 4.13 -3.61 -0.84
N ALA A 384 5.43 -3.34 -0.72
CA ALA A 384 6.00 -2.53 0.34
C ALA A 384 5.68 -1.05 0.08
N THR A 385 4.63 -0.55 0.74
CA THR A 385 4.22 0.86 0.66
C THR A 385 3.73 1.35 2.02
N THR A 386 3.66 2.66 2.20
CA THR A 386 3.22 3.31 3.44
C THR A 386 1.75 3.75 3.33
N TYR A 387 0.94 3.30 4.27
CA TYR A 387 -0.47 3.66 4.40
C TYR A 387 -0.67 4.79 5.40
N ILE A 388 -1.58 5.69 5.09
CA ILE A 388 -2.03 6.75 5.99
C ILE A 388 -3.14 6.16 6.88
N CYS A 389 -2.84 5.95 8.16
CA CYS A 389 -3.76 5.38 9.13
C CYS A 389 -4.17 6.41 10.19
N GLN A 390 -5.49 6.54 10.40
CA GLN A 390 -6.07 7.21 11.55
C GLN A 390 -6.16 6.21 12.70
N VAL A 391 -5.42 6.43 13.78
CA VAL A 391 -5.43 5.57 14.98
C VAL A 391 -5.92 6.33 16.21
N PRO A 392 -6.75 5.72 17.07
CA PRO A 392 -7.23 6.37 18.28
C PRO A 392 -6.12 6.51 19.31
N ARG A 393 -5.92 7.73 19.81
CA ARG A 393 -5.16 8.01 21.03
C ARG A 393 -6.03 8.71 22.06
N LEU A 394 -5.73 8.44 23.33
CA LEU A 394 -6.37 9.14 24.44
C LEU A 394 -5.94 10.60 24.43
N LYS A 395 -6.89 11.52 24.56
CA LYS A 395 -6.64 12.96 24.64
C LYS A 395 -5.75 13.29 25.85
N PRO A 396 -4.96 14.39 25.78
CA PRO A 396 -4.27 14.92 26.96
C PRO A 396 -5.22 15.15 28.12
N ALA A 397 -4.76 14.91 29.36
CA ALA A 397 -5.63 14.83 30.54
C ALA A 397 -6.56 16.05 30.73
N GLY A 398 -6.07 17.28 30.48
CA GLY A 398 -6.89 18.49 30.53
C GLY A 398 -8.05 18.48 29.53
N ASN A 399 -7.75 18.20 28.24
CA ASN A 399 -8.76 18.14 27.18
C ASN A 399 -9.75 16.98 27.40
N LEU A 400 -9.29 15.87 27.97
CA LEU A 400 -10.12 14.73 28.33
C LEU A 400 -11.13 15.09 29.43
N ILE A 401 -10.68 15.73 30.51
CA ILE A 401 -11.55 16.13 31.63
C ILE A 401 -12.60 17.15 31.16
N VAL A 402 -12.17 18.18 30.42
CA VAL A 402 -13.09 19.20 29.88
C VAL A 402 -14.14 18.57 28.95
N ALA A 403 -13.73 17.69 28.03
CA ALA A 403 -14.66 17.03 27.11
C ALA A 403 -15.72 16.18 27.82
N ILE A 404 -15.34 15.47 28.89
CA ILE A 404 -16.27 14.65 29.68
C ILE A 404 -17.22 15.54 30.49
N ILE A 405 -16.72 16.55 31.22
CA ILE A 405 -17.56 17.45 32.02
C ILE A 405 -18.60 18.17 31.15
N VAL A 406 -18.19 18.70 29.99
CA VAL A 406 -19.11 19.39 29.07
C VAL A 406 -20.19 18.43 28.54
N ALA A 407 -19.82 17.20 28.16
CA ALA A 407 -20.78 16.22 27.66
C ALA A 407 -21.74 15.71 28.76
N ASP A 408 -21.24 15.47 29.97
CA ASP A 408 -22.05 15.06 31.12
C ASP A 408 -23.07 16.15 31.50
N LEU A 409 -22.65 17.42 31.55
CA LEU A 409 -23.54 18.55 31.84
C LEU A 409 -24.70 18.66 30.85
N VAL A 410 -24.44 18.52 29.54
CA VAL A 410 -25.49 18.57 28.50
C VAL A 410 -26.47 17.42 28.65
N LEU A 411 -25.99 16.20 28.89
CA LEU A 411 -26.86 15.02 29.06
C LEU A 411 -27.69 15.10 30.36
N LEU A 412 -27.09 15.56 31.46
CA LEU A 412 -27.80 15.78 32.73
C LEU A 412 -28.87 16.86 32.61
N GLN A 413 -28.58 17.96 31.88
CA GLN A 413 -29.57 18.99 31.60
C GLN A 413 -30.73 18.44 30.76
N ALA A 414 -30.46 17.59 29.75
CA ALA A 414 -31.50 16.94 28.96
C ALA A 414 -32.38 15.99 29.81
N VAL A 415 -31.76 15.13 30.64
CA VAL A 415 -32.49 14.26 31.58
C VAL A 415 -33.33 15.07 32.57
N TRP A 416 -32.81 16.18 33.09
CA TRP A 416 -33.54 17.05 34.00
C TRP A 416 -34.77 17.70 33.35
N GLN A 417 -34.66 18.16 32.11
CA GLN A 417 -35.81 18.70 31.37
C GLN A 417 -36.86 17.61 31.08
N LEU A 418 -36.43 16.40 30.67
CA LEU A 418 -37.31 15.25 30.46
C LEU A 418 -38.02 14.81 31.76
N TYR A 419 -37.32 14.84 32.89
CA TYR A 419 -37.88 14.50 34.19
C TYR A 419 -38.96 15.51 34.62
N LYS A 420 -38.71 16.82 34.46
CA LYS A 420 -39.71 17.86 34.71
C LYS A 420 -40.92 17.73 33.80
N LEU A 421 -40.72 17.60 32.48
CA LEU A 421 -41.81 17.40 31.52
C LEU A 421 -42.66 16.16 31.85
N SER A 422 -42.02 15.06 32.23
CA SER A 422 -42.72 13.84 32.65
C SER A 422 -43.51 14.03 33.94
N ALA A 423 -42.98 14.80 34.90
CA ALA A 423 -43.66 15.12 36.15
C ALA A 423 -44.84 16.08 35.94
N GLU A 424 -44.69 17.11 35.11
CA GLU A 424 -45.74 18.05 34.71
C GLU A 424 -46.87 17.33 33.93
N PHE A 425 -46.52 16.41 33.03
CA PHE A 425 -47.48 15.56 32.33
C PHE A 425 -48.22 14.59 33.26
N TYR A 426 -47.51 13.99 34.23
CA TYR A 426 -48.15 13.11 35.22
C TYR A 426 -49.07 13.91 36.17
N LEU A 427 -48.69 15.12 36.56
CA LEU A 427 -49.52 16.04 37.33
C LEU A 427 -50.77 16.46 36.57
N SER A 428 -50.66 16.91 35.32
CA SER A 428 -51.83 17.33 34.52
C SER A 428 -52.79 16.17 34.26
N LYS A 429 -52.27 14.95 34.05
CA LYS A 429 -53.09 13.74 33.93
C LYS A 429 -53.80 13.36 35.25
N LYS A 430 -53.16 13.59 36.41
CA LYS A 430 -53.70 13.25 37.74
C LYS A 430 -54.63 14.32 38.31
N HIS A 431 -54.46 15.58 37.92
CA HIS A 431 -55.28 16.73 38.36
C HIS A 431 -56.35 17.16 37.35
N ARG A 432 -56.61 16.35 36.30
CA ARG A 432 -57.73 16.59 35.37
C ARG A 432 -59.10 16.70 36.07
N ASP A 433 -59.24 16.10 37.27
CA ASP A 433 -60.45 16.15 38.09
C ASP A 433 -60.37 17.14 39.27
N SER A 434 -59.37 18.05 39.29
CA SER A 434 -59.20 19.04 40.38
C SER A 434 -58.62 20.37 39.90
N ALA A 435 -59.44 21.13 39.16
CA ALA A 435 -59.22 22.55 38.92
C ALA A 435 -60.26 23.40 39.68
N PRO A 436 -59.87 24.08 40.77
CA PRO A 436 -60.64 25.17 41.35
C PRO A 436 -59.88 26.50 41.21
N CYS A 437 -60.39 27.40 40.38
CA CYS A 437 -60.08 28.83 40.46
C CYS A 437 -61.40 29.58 40.68
N GLU A 438 -61.78 29.71 41.95
CA GLU A 438 -62.89 30.55 42.38
C GLU A 438 -62.33 31.80 43.08
N ARG A 439 -62.98 32.95 42.85
CA ARG A 439 -62.57 34.34 43.21
C ARG A 439 -61.36 34.91 42.47
N CYS A 440 -61.66 35.78 41.50
CA CYS A 440 -61.33 37.22 41.59
C CYS A 440 -62.31 38.03 40.72
N SER A 441 -63.39 38.53 41.35
CA SER A 441 -64.28 39.55 40.78
C SER A 441 -64.62 40.58 41.87
N GLY A 442 -64.40 41.86 41.59
CA GLY A 442 -64.68 42.97 42.51
C GLY A 442 -64.23 44.30 41.92
N VAL A 443 -65.18 45.08 41.39
CA VAL A 443 -64.97 46.41 40.77
C VAL A 443 -65.35 47.51 41.77
N GLY A 444 -64.62 48.63 41.79
CA GLY A 444 -64.97 49.79 42.65
C GLY A 444 -64.12 51.06 42.38
N GLN A 445 -64.77 52.23 42.36
CA GLN A 445 -64.31 53.52 41.82
C GLN A 445 -64.99 54.67 42.62
N VAL A 446 -64.49 55.91 42.74
CA VAL A 446 -63.30 56.64 42.20
C VAL A 446 -62.73 57.53 43.35
N ASP A 447 -61.57 58.19 43.20
CA ASP A 447 -61.38 59.66 43.35
C ASP A 447 -59.92 60.13 43.60
N ASP A 448 -59.45 61.05 42.76
CA ASP A 448 -58.23 61.90 42.84
C ASP A 448 -58.61 63.30 43.42
N PRO A 449 -57.72 64.29 43.74
CA PRO A 449 -56.37 64.54 43.17
C PRO A 449 -55.28 65.15 44.12
N VAL A 450 -54.07 65.41 43.58
CA VAL A 450 -53.37 66.74 43.54
C VAL A 450 -51.95 66.60 42.95
N LEU A 451 -51.57 67.50 42.03
CA LEU A 451 -50.23 67.67 41.43
C LEU A 451 -49.72 69.10 41.74
N PRO A 452 -48.40 69.40 41.80
CA PRO A 452 -47.61 69.84 40.61
C PRO A 452 -46.11 69.41 40.65
N SER A 453 -45.22 69.60 39.65
CA SER A 453 -45.20 70.33 38.36
C SER A 453 -44.17 69.76 37.35
N MET A 454 -44.44 70.03 36.06
CA MET A 454 -43.64 69.96 34.80
C MET A 454 -42.27 70.71 34.79
N PRO A 455 -41.45 70.77 33.69
CA PRO A 455 -41.71 70.57 32.22
C PRO A 455 -40.64 69.74 31.44
N SER A 456 -40.66 69.49 30.11
CA SER A 456 -41.66 69.53 28.99
C SER A 456 -41.07 68.87 27.71
N GLN A 457 -41.93 68.29 26.84
CA GLN A 457 -41.95 68.21 25.34
C GLN A 457 -40.68 68.44 24.46
N ASP A 458 -40.54 67.93 23.23
CA ASP A 458 -41.45 67.38 22.18
C ASP A 458 -40.71 66.26 21.39
N SER A 459 -41.30 65.13 20.96
CA SER A 459 -42.24 64.84 19.85
C SER A 459 -41.64 64.90 18.42
N GLY A 460 -41.92 63.87 17.59
CA GLY A 460 -41.49 63.78 16.17
C GLY A 460 -41.23 62.35 15.65
N LEU A 461 -42.15 61.79 14.86
CA LEU A 461 -41.86 60.67 13.95
C LEU A 461 -41.12 61.19 12.70
N GLU A 462 -40.35 60.35 12.00
CA GLU A 462 -40.58 60.01 10.57
C GLU A 462 -39.53 59.05 9.95
N TYR A 463 -40.04 58.23 9.02
CA TYR A 463 -39.45 57.56 7.84
C TYR A 463 -37.94 57.20 7.67
N PHE A 464 -37.75 55.96 7.19
CA PHE A 464 -36.63 55.51 6.34
C PHE A 464 -36.48 56.34 5.06
N PRO A 465 -35.26 56.43 4.48
CA PRO A 465 -35.06 55.62 3.27
C PRO A 465 -33.68 54.93 3.13
N LEU A 466 -33.65 53.86 2.32
CA LEU A 466 -32.46 53.38 1.62
C LEU A 466 -31.97 54.46 0.62
N VAL A 467 -30.70 54.42 0.19
CA VAL A 467 -30.28 54.41 -1.25
C VAL A 467 -28.76 54.50 -1.46
N ASN A 468 -28.27 53.55 -2.26
CA ASN A 468 -27.13 53.52 -3.20
C ASN A 468 -25.65 53.73 -2.82
N THR A 469 -24.89 52.80 -3.37
CA THR A 469 -23.48 52.83 -3.79
C THR A 469 -23.18 53.89 -4.86
N PRO A 470 -21.90 54.05 -5.24
CA PRO A 470 -21.58 53.71 -6.63
C PRO A 470 -20.37 52.76 -6.83
N ALA A 471 -20.50 52.01 -7.93
CA ALA A 471 -19.49 51.58 -8.90
C ALA A 471 -18.25 52.52 -9.04
N GLN A 472 -17.08 52.14 -9.61
CA GLN A 472 -16.55 50.90 -10.23
C GLN A 472 -15.11 51.21 -10.71
N SER A 473 -14.20 50.22 -10.75
CA SER A 473 -13.14 50.15 -11.80
C SER A 473 -12.37 48.83 -11.73
N ASP A 474 -12.18 48.20 -12.90
CA ASP A 474 -11.48 46.93 -13.09
C ASP A 474 -9.95 47.07 -13.08
N GLY A 475 -9.23 45.96 -12.85
CA GLY A 475 -7.77 45.93 -12.72
C GLY A 475 -7.16 44.55 -13.01
N LEU A 476 -7.43 44.01 -14.20
CA LEU A 476 -6.86 42.75 -14.69
C LEU A 476 -5.36 42.94 -15.03
N LEU A 477 -4.45 42.09 -14.55
CA LEU A 477 -3.10 41.99 -15.11
C LEU A 477 -2.50 40.57 -15.01
N THR A 478 -2.15 40.03 -16.17
CA THR A 478 -1.37 38.82 -16.42
C THR A 478 0.13 39.13 -16.46
N GLY A 479 1.04 38.16 -16.24
CA GLY A 479 2.47 38.43 -16.50
C GLY A 479 3.54 37.45 -16.00
N SER A 480 3.68 36.32 -16.70
CA SER A 480 4.92 35.56 -17.04
C SER A 480 6.26 35.70 -16.26
N ARG A 481 6.88 34.53 -16.01
CA ARG A 481 8.32 34.16 -16.02
C ARG A 481 9.42 35.17 -15.67
N ALA A 482 10.28 34.74 -14.74
CA ALA A 482 11.72 34.59 -14.97
C ALA A 482 12.09 33.11 -14.78
#